data_AF-A0A941FK05-F1
#
_entry.id   AF-A0A941FK05-F1
#
_cell.length_a   1.000
_cell.length_b   1.000
_cell.length_c   1.000
_cell.angle_alpha   90.00
_cell.angle_beta   90.00
_cell.angle_gamma   90.00
#
_symmetry.space_group_name_H-M   'P 1'
#
loop_
_entity.id
_entity.type
_entity.pdbx_description
1 polymer ?
#
loop_
_entity_poly.entity_id
_entity_poly.type
_entity_poly.pdbx_seq_one_letter_code
_entity_poly.pdbx_strand_id
1 'polypeptide(L)'
;MKYFEEDLLDSFRYKAHVLTKEQEEVLSQIGEAFSAPQKTFGMINNADIKFGEVTNEDGERVELTRGMYSKLIEDDDRDKRKEAYFAYYQPYVQLKNTIASTLATAIKNNESFKAEKLSICLGKILIWRSSSKRGL
;
A
#
# COMPACT_ATOMS: atom_id res chain seq x y z
N MET A 1 8.90 -18.54 -32.48
CA MET A 1 7.53 -18.25 -32.02
C MET A 1 7.20 -18.76 -30.61
N LYS A 2 7.94 -19.71 -30.01
CA LYS A 2 7.74 -20.16 -28.61
C LYS A 2 7.83 -19.07 -27.53
N TYR A 3 8.52 -17.97 -27.81
CA TYR A 3 8.80 -16.91 -26.82
C TYR A 3 7.55 -16.21 -26.28
N PHE A 4 6.50 -16.05 -27.08
CA PHE A 4 5.25 -15.38 -26.67
C PHE A 4 4.12 -16.36 -26.36
N GLU A 5 4.36 -17.65 -26.46
CA GLU A 5 3.33 -18.67 -26.34
C GLU A 5 2.73 -18.69 -24.93
N GLU A 6 3.59 -18.59 -23.91
CA GLU A 6 3.18 -18.52 -22.51
C GLU A 6 2.40 -17.23 -22.19
N ASP A 7 2.90 -16.06 -22.62
CA ASP A 7 2.23 -14.77 -22.39
C ASP A 7 0.85 -14.69 -23.05
N LEU A 8 0.74 -15.21 -24.28
CA LEU A 8 -0.54 -15.27 -25.00
C LEU A 8 -1.51 -16.21 -24.31
N LEU A 9 -1.07 -17.40 -23.90
CA LEU A 9 -1.90 -18.35 -23.16
C LEU A 9 -2.37 -17.77 -21.82
N ASP A 10 -1.50 -17.07 -21.09
CA ASP A 10 -1.88 -16.40 -19.84
C ASP A 10 -2.87 -15.25 -20.09
N SER A 11 -2.72 -14.48 -21.17
CA SER A 11 -3.70 -13.47 -21.58
C SER A 11 -5.09 -14.06 -21.88
N PHE A 12 -5.15 -15.19 -22.59
CA PHE A 12 -6.41 -15.88 -22.90
C PHE A 12 -7.14 -16.39 -21.65
N ARG A 13 -6.44 -16.72 -20.56
CA ARG A 13 -7.08 -17.10 -19.28
C ARG A 13 -7.93 -15.98 -18.68
N TYR A 14 -7.63 -14.72 -19.01
CA TYR A 14 -8.39 -13.56 -18.55
C TYR A 14 -9.57 -13.19 -19.47
N LYS A 15 -9.79 -13.89 -20.59
CA LYS A 15 -10.86 -13.58 -21.55
C LYS A 15 -12.25 -13.54 -20.92
N ALA A 16 -12.52 -14.40 -19.93
CA ALA A 16 -13.78 -14.40 -19.17
C ALA A 16 -13.95 -13.17 -18.23
N HIS A 17 -12.92 -12.35 -18.12
CA HIS A 17 -12.83 -11.17 -17.24
C HIS A 17 -12.53 -9.88 -18.04
N VAL A 18 -12.71 -9.90 -19.36
CA VAL A 18 -12.59 -8.76 -20.26
C VAL A 18 -13.98 -8.15 -20.45
N LEU A 19 -14.11 -6.85 -20.24
CA LEU A 19 -15.37 -6.13 -20.45
C LEU A 19 -15.60 -5.84 -21.94
N THR A 20 -16.72 -5.21 -22.26
CA THR A 20 -16.87 -4.59 -23.57
C THR A 20 -15.85 -3.45 -23.73
N LYS A 21 -15.44 -3.18 -24.97
CA LYS A 21 -14.45 -2.13 -25.29
C LYS A 21 -14.83 -0.77 -24.68
N GLU A 22 -16.10 -0.39 -24.75
CA GLU A 22 -16.61 0.87 -24.21
C GLU A 22 -16.45 0.94 -22.68
N GLN A 23 -16.72 -0.16 -21.98
CA GLN A 23 -16.58 -0.21 -20.52
C GLN A 23 -15.11 -0.23 -20.07
N GLU A 24 -14.22 -0.91 -20.81
CA GLU A 24 -12.78 -0.86 -20.52
C GLU A 24 -12.18 0.52 -20.74
N GLU A 25 -12.63 1.24 -21.77
CA GLU A 25 -12.19 2.60 -22.05
C GLU A 25 -12.58 3.55 -20.90
N VAL A 26 -13.82 3.47 -20.42
CA VAL A 26 -14.28 4.23 -19.25
C VAL A 26 -13.48 3.83 -18.00
N LEU A 27 -13.30 2.53 -17.75
CA LEU A 27 -12.56 2.02 -16.59
C LEU A 27 -11.10 2.49 -16.58
N SER A 28 -10.47 2.52 -17.75
CA SER A 28 -9.10 3.02 -17.94
C SER A 28 -9.00 4.51 -17.59
N GLN A 29 -9.96 5.32 -18.01
CA GLN A 29 -10.01 6.76 -17.71
C GLN A 29 -10.19 7.04 -16.21
N ILE A 30 -11.01 6.25 -15.51
CA ILE A 30 -11.24 6.42 -14.06
C ILE A 30 -10.22 5.69 -13.18
N GLY A 31 -9.32 4.88 -13.77
CA GLY A 31 -8.28 4.13 -13.06
C GLY A 31 -7.37 5.03 -12.22
N GLU A 32 -7.08 6.24 -12.69
CA GLU A 32 -6.31 7.22 -11.92
C GLU A 32 -7.04 7.65 -10.63
N ALA A 33 -8.36 7.90 -10.71
CA ALA A 33 -9.15 8.26 -9.54
C ALA A 33 -9.19 7.12 -8.50
N PHE A 34 -9.28 5.87 -8.96
CA PHE A 34 -9.22 4.70 -8.07
C PHE A 34 -7.86 4.52 -7.39
N SER A 35 -6.77 5.00 -8.01
CA SER A 35 -5.41 4.97 -7.45
C SER A 35 -5.14 6.07 -6.43
N ALA A 36 -6.00 7.12 -6.38
CA ALA A 36 -5.77 8.30 -5.56
C ALA A 36 -5.61 8.01 -4.06
N PRO A 37 -6.41 7.14 -3.41
CA PRO A 37 -6.27 6.89 -1.97
C PRO A 37 -4.89 6.31 -1.60
N GLN A 38 -4.35 5.44 -2.45
CA GLN A 38 -3.02 4.86 -2.26
C GLN A 38 -1.93 5.92 -2.43
N LYS A 39 -2.03 6.77 -3.46
CA LYS A 39 -1.10 7.90 -3.68
C LYS A 39 -1.12 8.86 -2.49
N THR A 40 -2.30 9.26 -2.02
CA THR A 40 -2.47 10.17 -0.88
C THR A 40 -1.85 9.61 0.40
N PHE A 41 -2.14 8.34 0.75
CA PHE A 41 -1.50 7.72 1.90
C PHE A 41 0.02 7.63 1.76
N GLY A 42 0.52 7.29 0.57
CA GLY A 42 1.96 7.25 0.29
C GLY A 42 2.65 8.59 0.49
N MET A 43 2.04 9.68 0.01
CA MET A 43 2.56 11.05 0.22
C MET A 43 2.59 11.43 1.70
N ILE A 44 1.47 11.22 2.42
CA ILE A 44 1.41 11.49 3.86
C ILE A 44 2.53 10.73 4.59
N ASN A 45 2.62 9.42 4.36
CA ASN A 45 3.50 8.54 5.11
C ASN A 45 5.00 8.77 4.85
N ASN A 46 5.36 9.23 3.65
CA ASN A 46 6.75 9.31 3.21
C ASN A 46 7.28 10.75 3.11
N ALA A 47 6.43 11.75 2.92
CA ALA A 47 6.84 13.13 2.73
C ALA A 47 6.41 14.05 3.89
N ASP A 48 5.19 13.88 4.39
CA ASP A 48 4.57 14.87 5.28
C ASP A 48 4.65 14.51 6.77
N ILE A 49 4.73 13.22 7.13
CA ILE A 49 4.86 12.81 8.53
C ILE A 49 6.20 13.29 9.08
N LYS A 50 6.12 14.23 10.02
CA LYS A 50 7.18 14.54 10.97
C LYS A 50 6.94 13.75 12.25
N PHE A 51 7.94 12.99 12.67
CA PHE A 51 7.86 12.23 13.91
C PHE A 51 8.15 13.14 15.10
N GLY A 52 7.78 12.69 16.31
CA GLY A 52 8.13 13.40 17.53
C GLY A 52 9.65 13.43 17.79
N GLU A 53 10.04 14.09 18.87
CA GLU A 53 11.43 14.12 19.32
C GLU A 53 11.74 12.96 20.26
N VAL A 54 12.98 12.49 20.21
CA VAL A 54 13.55 11.48 21.13
C VAL A 54 14.86 11.98 21.74
N THR A 55 15.24 11.40 22.87
CA THR A 55 16.50 11.74 23.56
C THR A 55 17.64 10.92 22.96
N ASN A 56 18.72 11.58 22.52
CA ASN A 56 19.92 10.89 22.01
C ASN A 56 20.87 10.45 23.14
N GLU A 57 22.00 9.83 22.79
CA GLU A 57 23.02 9.38 23.76
C GLU A 57 23.67 10.55 24.53
N ASP A 58 23.70 11.75 23.93
CA ASP A 58 24.24 12.98 24.53
C ASP A 58 23.23 13.70 25.44
N GLY A 59 21.99 13.18 25.56
CA GLY A 59 20.90 13.77 26.36
C GLY A 59 20.13 14.90 25.66
N GLU A 60 20.36 15.14 24.37
CA GLU A 60 19.69 16.16 23.57
C GLU A 60 18.41 15.63 22.91
N ARG A 61 17.44 16.53 22.70
CA ARG A 61 16.18 16.24 22.01
C ARG A 61 16.39 16.40 20.50
N VAL A 62 16.22 15.31 19.77
CA VAL A 62 16.41 15.27 18.31
C VAL A 62 15.17 14.74 17.62
N GLU A 63 14.89 15.23 16.41
CA GLU A 63 13.76 14.73 15.60
C GLU A 63 13.96 13.25 15.27
N LEU A 64 12.93 12.44 15.56
CA LEU A 64 12.99 11.01 15.29
C LEU A 64 12.94 10.76 13.78
N THR A 65 13.82 9.91 13.28
CA THR A 65 13.75 9.39 11.90
C THR A 65 13.35 7.91 11.89
N ARG A 66 12.87 7.41 10.74
CA ARG A 66 12.56 5.97 10.59
C ARG A 66 13.78 5.08 10.87
N GLY A 67 14.97 5.51 10.46
CA GLY A 67 16.22 4.78 10.71
C GLY A 67 16.59 4.74 12.19
N MET A 68 16.42 5.86 12.90
CA MET A 68 16.63 5.93 14.35
C MET A 68 15.62 5.06 15.10
N TYR A 69 14.35 5.12 14.71
CA TYR A 69 13.29 4.31 15.32
C TYR A 69 13.60 2.80 15.26
N SER A 70 14.09 2.32 14.11
CA SER A 70 14.47 0.91 13.96
C SER A 70 15.56 0.46 14.93
N LYS A 71 16.48 1.37 15.31
CA LYS A 71 17.53 1.09 16.30
C LYS A 71 17.00 1.21 17.73
N LEU A 72 16.26 2.29 18.00
CA LEU A 72 15.78 2.61 19.35
C LEU A 72 14.77 1.59 19.89
N ILE A 73 14.01 0.91 19.02
CA ILE A 73 13.06 -0.13 19.45
C ILE A 73 13.74 -1.44 19.85
N GLU A 74 15.02 -1.62 19.49
CA GLU A 74 15.86 -2.76 19.84
C GLU A 74 16.81 -2.46 21.01
N ASP A 75 16.84 -1.22 21.51
CA ASP A 75 17.65 -0.81 22.67
C ASP A 75 17.25 -1.60 23.93
N ASP A 76 18.20 -1.92 24.81
CA ASP A 76 17.97 -2.64 26.07
C ASP A 76 17.16 -1.81 27.07
N ASP A 77 17.27 -0.48 27.02
CA ASP A 77 16.53 0.44 27.88
C ASP A 77 15.06 0.55 27.45
N ARG A 78 14.19 0.11 28.35
CA ARG A 78 12.74 0.12 28.16
C ARG A 78 12.18 1.53 27.99
N ASP A 79 12.73 2.52 28.65
CA ASP A 79 12.19 3.87 28.62
C ASP A 79 12.52 4.56 27.29
N LYS A 80 13.70 4.32 26.72
CA LYS A 80 14.02 4.72 25.33
C LYS A 80 13.08 4.08 24.31
N ARG A 81 12.83 2.77 24.42
CA ARG A 81 11.86 2.07 23.54
C ARG A 81 10.48 2.70 23.63
N LYS A 82 10.03 3.00 24.85
CA LYS A 82 8.72 3.61 25.12
C LYS A 82 8.63 5.01 24.51
N GLU A 83 9.64 5.85 24.74
CA GLU A 83 9.72 7.20 24.18
C GLU A 83 9.66 7.16 22.65
N ALA A 84 10.52 6.36 22.02
CA ALA A 84 10.57 6.20 20.57
C ALA A 84 9.24 5.71 19.98
N TYR A 85 8.56 4.77 20.64
CA TYR A 85 7.24 4.29 20.23
C TYR A 85 6.20 5.43 20.22
N PHE A 86 6.10 6.19 21.30
CA PHE A 86 5.12 7.28 21.37
C PHE A 86 5.43 8.39 20.37
N ALA A 87 6.70 8.78 20.22
CA ALA A 87 7.12 9.77 19.23
C ALA A 87 6.84 9.32 17.79
N TYR A 88 7.03 8.04 17.49
CA TYR A 88 6.78 7.48 16.16
C TYR A 88 5.29 7.40 15.81
N TYR A 89 4.45 6.96 16.75
CA TYR A 89 3.03 6.74 16.49
C TYR A 89 2.14 7.97 16.67
N GLN A 90 2.61 9.01 17.37
CA GLN A 90 1.87 10.26 17.57
C GLN A 90 1.27 10.84 16.27
N PRO A 91 2.03 11.05 15.17
CA PRO A 91 1.47 11.62 13.95
C PRO A 91 0.37 10.74 13.32
N TYR A 92 0.49 9.41 13.42
CA TYR A 92 -0.55 8.50 12.93
C TYR A 92 -1.85 8.61 13.74
N VAL A 93 -1.74 8.81 15.05
CA VAL A 93 -2.92 9.04 15.91
C VAL A 93 -3.57 10.39 15.60
N GLN A 94 -2.77 11.42 15.35
CA GLN A 94 -3.27 12.74 14.95
C GLN A 94 -3.99 12.69 13.59
N LEU A 95 -3.45 11.94 12.64
CA LEU A 95 -4.01 11.77 11.29
C LEU A 95 -4.98 10.58 11.16
N LYS A 96 -5.42 9.99 12.28
CA LYS A 96 -6.24 8.75 12.29
C LYS A 96 -7.47 8.83 11.39
N ASN A 97 -8.15 9.99 11.37
CA ASN A 97 -9.36 10.18 10.58
C ASN A 97 -9.06 10.20 9.07
N THR A 98 -7.98 10.87 8.67
CA THR A 98 -7.51 10.93 7.29
C THR A 98 -7.09 9.55 6.80
N ILE A 99 -6.29 8.84 7.60
CA ILE A 99 -5.84 7.47 7.28
C ILE A 99 -7.03 6.50 7.20
N ALA A 100 -7.99 6.61 8.12
CA ALA A 100 -9.20 5.79 8.08
C ALA A 100 -10.04 6.09 6.82
N SER A 101 -10.18 7.36 6.44
CA SER A 101 -10.92 7.77 5.24
C SER A 101 -10.26 7.27 3.96
N THR A 102 -8.93 7.40 3.83
CA THR A 102 -8.20 6.90 2.65
C THR A 102 -8.29 5.38 2.55
N LEU A 103 -8.14 4.66 3.66
CA LEU A 103 -8.28 3.21 3.70
C LEU A 103 -9.72 2.76 3.36
N ALA A 104 -10.73 3.39 3.96
CA ALA A 104 -12.13 3.08 3.68
C ALA A 104 -12.46 3.29 2.19
N THR A 105 -11.91 4.33 1.57
CA THR A 105 -12.07 4.58 0.13
C THR A 105 -11.38 3.50 -0.69
N ALA A 106 -10.17 3.09 -0.34
CA ALA A 106 -9.47 2.00 -1.02
C ALA A 106 -10.24 0.66 -0.94
N ILE A 107 -10.86 0.35 0.20
CA ILE A 107 -11.70 -0.84 0.38
C ILE A 107 -12.94 -0.75 -0.50
N LYS A 108 -13.66 0.39 -0.46
CA LYS A 108 -14.84 0.62 -1.32
C LYS A 108 -14.50 0.48 -2.80
N ASN A 109 -13.37 1.05 -3.24
CA ASN A 109 -12.89 0.88 -4.62
C ASN A 109 -12.75 -0.60 -4.97
N ASN A 110 -12.10 -1.39 -4.11
CA ASN A 110 -11.93 -2.83 -4.30
C ASN A 110 -13.26 -3.61 -4.28
N GLU A 111 -14.24 -3.19 -3.46
CA GLU A 111 -15.59 -3.77 -3.47
C GLU A 111 -16.36 -3.47 -4.75
N SER A 112 -16.30 -2.22 -5.26
CA SER A 112 -16.90 -1.85 -6.54
C SER A 112 -16.36 -2.70 -7.68
N PHE A 113 -15.04 -2.94 -7.72
CA PHE A 113 -14.45 -3.85 -8.70
C PHE A 113 -14.98 -5.30 -8.55
N LYS A 114 -15.23 -5.79 -7.34
CA LYS A 114 -15.78 -7.15 -7.16
C LYS A 114 -17.24 -7.26 -7.61
N ALA A 115 -18.05 -6.24 -7.34
CA ALA A 115 -19.50 -6.26 -7.57
C ALA A 115 -19.87 -6.34 -9.07
N GLU A 116 -19.09 -5.72 -9.95
CA GLU A 116 -19.34 -5.72 -11.40
C GLU A 116 -18.94 -7.04 -12.11
N LYS A 117 -18.73 -8.15 -11.39
CA LYS A 117 -18.05 -9.37 -11.91
C LYS A 117 -16.68 -9.07 -12.52
N LEU A 118 -16.08 -7.92 -12.21
CA LEU A 118 -14.71 -7.59 -12.55
C LEU A 118 -13.78 -8.27 -11.56
N SER A 119 -13.67 -9.59 -11.71
CA SER A 119 -12.59 -10.42 -11.15
C SER A 119 -11.22 -10.05 -11.75
N ILE A 120 -10.99 -8.76 -12.03
CA ILE A 120 -9.82 -8.21 -12.70
C ILE A 120 -8.64 -8.12 -11.73
N CYS A 121 -8.82 -7.66 -10.49
CA CYS A 121 -7.67 -7.39 -9.61
C CYS A 121 -7.30 -8.59 -8.72
N LEU A 122 -8.27 -9.22 -8.06
CA LEU A 122 -8.00 -10.39 -7.21
C LEU A 122 -7.67 -11.64 -8.00
N GLY A 123 -8.34 -11.87 -9.13
CA GLY A 123 -8.03 -12.98 -10.04
C GLY A 123 -6.62 -12.87 -10.61
N LYS A 124 -6.24 -11.70 -11.15
CA LYS A 124 -4.88 -11.47 -11.67
C LYS A 124 -3.81 -11.59 -10.57
N ILE A 125 -4.04 -11.06 -9.37
CA ILE A 125 -3.07 -11.17 -8.25
C ILE A 125 -2.94 -12.62 -7.76
N LEU A 126 -4.04 -13.36 -7.58
CA LEU A 126 -3.98 -14.76 -7.15
C LEU A 126 -3.38 -15.67 -8.24
N ILE A 127 -3.71 -15.44 -9.51
CA ILE A 127 -3.18 -16.22 -10.64
C ILE A 127 -1.68 -15.91 -10.84
N TRP A 128 -1.28 -14.63 -10.80
CA TRP A 128 0.13 -14.23 -10.88
C TRP A 128 0.97 -14.78 -9.72
N ARG A 129 0.43 -14.76 -8.50
CA ARG A 129 1.10 -15.32 -7.31
C ARG A 129 1.16 -16.86 -7.32
N SER A 130 0.26 -17.52 -8.03
CA SER A 130 0.28 -18.97 -8.30
C SER A 130 1.28 -19.35 -9.40
N SER A 131 1.45 -18.51 -10.43
CA SER A 131 2.43 -18.73 -11.50
C SER A 131 3.87 -18.41 -11.05
N SER A 132 4.09 -17.36 -10.27
CA SER A 132 5.40 -17.02 -9.70
C SER A 132 5.96 -18.09 -8.75
N LYS A 133 5.10 -18.82 -8.03
CA LYS A 133 5.52 -19.95 -7.18
C LYS A 133 5.85 -21.23 -7.95
N ARG A 134 5.57 -21.30 -9.25
CA ARG A 134 5.90 -22.46 -10.12
C ARG A 134 7.18 -22.26 -10.92
N GLY A 135 7.86 -21.12 -10.74
CA GLY A 135 9.13 -20.79 -11.39
C GLY A 135 10.36 -20.78 -10.45
N LEU A 136 10.29 -21.49 -9.32
CA LEU A 136 11.42 -21.82 -8.44
C LEU A 136 11.48 -23.33 -8.24
#